data_AF-A0A725BHA0-F1
#
_entry.id   AF-A0A725BHA0-F1
#
_cell.length_a   1.000
_cell.length_b   1.000
_cell.length_c   1.000
_cell.angle_alpha   90.00
_cell.angle_beta   90.00
_cell.angle_gamma   90.00
#
_symmetry.space_group_name_H-M   'P 1'
#
loop_
_entity.id
_entity.type
_entity.pdbx_description
1 polymer ?
#
loop_
_entity_poly.entity_id
_entity_poly.type
_entity_poly.pdbx_seq_one_letter_code
_entity_poly.pdbx_strand_id
1 'polypeptide(L)'
;MTQMIPRPETAQQTITRAWWKEAVAYQIYPRSFYDANNDGIGDIPGIIAKLDYLKDLGVDVLWICPMFKSPNDDNGYDISDYEDIMDEFGTMADFDLLMEEAHKRDIKVLLDLVVNHTSDEHPWFLESRSSKDNEKRDWYIWKDAINGGEPNNWESIFGGSAW
;
A
#
# COMPACT_ATOMS: atom_id res chain seq x y z
N MET A 1 8.79 61.23 -7.46
CA MET A 1 7.47 60.64 -7.75
C MET A 1 7.69 59.15 -7.96
N THR A 2 7.34 58.32 -6.97
CA THR A 2 7.41 56.86 -7.10
C THR A 2 6.00 56.38 -7.35
N GLN A 3 5.70 55.91 -8.55
CA GLN A 3 4.39 55.32 -8.87
C GLN A 3 4.28 53.99 -8.12
N MET A 4 3.27 53.87 -7.25
CA MET A 4 2.85 52.60 -6.68
C MET A 4 2.24 51.74 -7.80
N ILE A 5 2.83 50.57 -8.04
CA ILE A 5 2.28 49.53 -8.90
C ILE A 5 1.09 48.90 -8.14
N PRO A 6 -0.13 48.83 -8.72
CA PRO A 6 -1.26 48.19 -8.05
C PRO A 6 -1.00 46.69 -7.93
N ARG A 7 -1.30 46.09 -6.77
CA ARG A 7 -1.31 44.62 -6.66
C ARG A 7 -2.45 44.08 -7.54
N PRO A 8 -2.25 42.93 -8.22
CA PRO A 8 -3.33 42.31 -8.96
C PRO A 8 -4.44 41.91 -7.98
N GLU A 9 -5.70 42.19 -8.36
CA GLU A 9 -6.86 41.69 -7.63
C GLU A 9 -6.78 40.17 -7.55
N THR A 10 -6.76 39.63 -6.33
CA THR A 10 -6.84 38.20 -6.08
C THR A 10 -8.18 37.70 -6.61
N ALA A 11 -8.16 37.01 -7.75
CA ALA A 11 -9.30 36.23 -8.20
C ALA A 11 -9.72 35.32 -7.05
N GLN A 12 -10.99 35.42 -6.66
CA GLN A 12 -11.56 34.60 -5.60
C GLN A 12 -11.59 33.15 -6.10
N GLN A 13 -10.57 32.36 -5.75
CA GLN A 13 -10.51 30.95 -6.11
C GLN A 13 -11.72 30.25 -5.50
N THR A 14 -12.65 29.83 -6.34
CA THR A 14 -13.72 28.91 -5.94
C THR A 14 -13.06 27.60 -5.54
N ILE A 15 -13.03 27.31 -4.24
CA ILE A 15 -12.52 26.02 -3.75
C ILE A 15 -13.47 24.93 -4.24
N THR A 16 -13.01 24.11 -5.17
CA THR A 16 -13.75 22.91 -5.59
C THR A 16 -13.83 21.95 -4.42
N ARG A 17 -15.05 21.79 -3.89
CA ARG A 17 -15.39 20.79 -2.87
C ARG A 17 -15.16 19.40 -3.46
N ALA A 18 -14.54 18.52 -2.69
CA ALA A 18 -14.35 17.12 -3.02
C ALA A 18 -14.46 16.32 -1.73
N TRP A 19 -15.20 15.21 -1.75
CA TRP A 19 -15.55 14.47 -0.54
C TRP A 19 -14.32 14.08 0.28
N TRP A 20 -13.23 13.65 -0.38
CA TRP A 20 -11.98 13.24 0.28
C TRP A 20 -11.23 14.37 0.96
N LYS A 21 -11.48 15.64 0.59
CA LYS A 21 -10.92 16.82 1.28
C LYS A 21 -11.61 17.09 2.62
N GLU A 22 -12.77 16.48 2.84
CA GLU A 22 -13.65 16.71 3.98
C GLU A 22 -13.83 15.45 4.83
N ALA A 23 -13.20 14.34 4.41
CA ALA A 23 -13.31 13.04 5.04
C ALA A 23 -12.36 12.88 6.23
N VAL A 24 -12.80 12.13 7.24
CA VAL A 24 -11.95 11.65 8.34
C VAL A 24 -11.46 10.25 8.01
N ALA A 25 -10.14 10.12 7.79
CA ALA A 25 -9.50 8.84 7.56
C ALA A 25 -8.99 8.23 8.87
N TYR A 26 -9.12 6.91 8.99
CA TYR A 26 -8.54 6.10 10.07
C TYR A 26 -7.63 5.04 9.44
N GLN A 27 -6.37 5.01 9.86
CA GLN A 27 -5.40 4.04 9.38
C GLN A 27 -5.43 2.79 10.26
N ILE A 28 -5.51 1.62 9.63
CA ILE A 28 -5.45 0.31 10.27
C ILE A 28 -4.18 -0.39 9.82
N TYR A 29 -3.38 -0.82 10.80
CA TYR A 29 -2.34 -1.82 10.60
C TYR A 29 -2.91 -3.19 10.99
N PRO A 30 -3.31 -4.05 10.03
CA PRO A 30 -4.15 -5.23 10.28
C PRO A 30 -3.62 -6.12 11.39
N ARG A 31 -2.33 -6.48 11.28
CA ARG A 31 -1.60 -7.35 12.21
C ARG A 31 -1.73 -6.98 13.69
N SER A 32 -1.98 -5.72 14.02
CA SER A 32 -2.05 -5.26 15.42
C SER A 32 -3.36 -4.56 15.79
N PHE A 33 -4.38 -4.65 14.93
CA PHE A 33 -5.65 -3.99 15.18
C PHE A 33 -6.60 -4.84 16.02
N TYR A 34 -7.02 -6.00 15.51
CA TYR A 34 -7.88 -6.93 16.22
C TYR A 34 -7.78 -8.33 15.65
N ASP A 35 -7.51 -9.29 16.53
CA ASP A 35 -7.40 -10.72 16.24
C ASP A 35 -8.75 -11.39 16.51
N ALA A 36 -9.38 -11.95 15.47
CA ALA A 36 -10.68 -12.60 15.58
C ALA A 36 -10.59 -14.12 15.77
N ASN A 37 -9.46 -14.74 15.38
CA ASN A 37 -9.28 -16.19 15.41
C ASN A 37 -8.47 -16.68 16.65
N ASN A 38 -7.86 -15.76 17.39
CA ASN A 38 -7.00 -15.95 18.57
C ASN A 38 -5.62 -16.59 18.30
N ASP A 39 -5.03 -16.36 17.13
CA ASP A 39 -3.67 -16.81 16.79
C ASP A 39 -2.55 -15.81 17.21
N GLY A 40 -2.93 -14.62 17.69
CA GLY A 40 -2.04 -13.54 18.11
C GLY A 40 -1.79 -12.48 17.04
N ILE A 41 -2.39 -12.60 15.86
CA ILE A 41 -2.26 -11.67 14.72
C ILE A 41 -3.63 -11.10 14.39
N GLY A 42 -3.71 -9.78 14.21
CA GLY A 42 -4.94 -9.14 13.75
C GLY A 42 -5.26 -9.45 12.29
N ASP A 43 -6.54 -9.61 11.98
CA ASP A 43 -7.02 -10.18 10.72
C ASP A 43 -8.20 -9.38 10.12
N ILE A 44 -8.57 -9.68 8.87
CA ILE A 44 -9.68 -8.99 8.15
C ILE A 44 -11.03 -9.19 8.87
N PRO A 45 -11.42 -10.42 9.30
CA PRO A 45 -12.60 -10.61 10.15
C PRO A 45 -12.60 -9.72 11.41
N GLY A 46 -11.43 -9.45 11.99
CA GLY A 46 -11.26 -8.56 13.12
C GLY A 46 -11.53 -7.10 12.78
N ILE A 47 -11.12 -6.64 11.59
CA ILE A 47 -11.49 -5.32 11.08
C ILE A 47 -13.02 -5.24 10.92
N ILE A 48 -13.64 -6.25 10.31
CA ILE A 48 -15.09 -6.34 10.13
C ILE A 48 -15.81 -6.21 11.48
N ALA A 49 -15.35 -6.94 12.49
CA ALA A 49 -15.92 -6.93 13.84
C ALA A 49 -15.86 -5.56 14.55
N LYS A 50 -15.08 -4.60 14.04
CA LYS A 50 -14.95 -3.24 14.59
C LYS A 50 -15.52 -2.15 13.70
N LEU A 51 -16.17 -2.47 12.58
CA LEU A 51 -16.75 -1.46 11.70
C LEU A 51 -17.81 -0.59 12.40
N ASP A 52 -18.60 -1.16 13.31
CA ASP A 52 -19.56 -0.38 14.11
C ASP A 52 -18.85 0.62 15.04
N TYR A 53 -17.77 0.18 15.70
CA TYR A 53 -16.93 1.07 16.51
C TYR A 53 -16.34 2.22 15.69
N LEU A 54 -15.82 1.92 14.49
CA LEU A 54 -15.24 2.91 13.59
C LEU A 54 -16.32 3.88 13.06
N LYS A 55 -17.53 3.37 12.80
CA LYS A 55 -18.65 4.22 12.40
C LYS A 55 -19.09 5.15 13.51
N ASP A 56 -19.23 4.64 14.74
CA ASP A 56 -19.59 5.44 15.91
C ASP A 56 -18.55 6.52 16.23
N LEU A 57 -17.27 6.24 15.95
CA LEU A 57 -16.19 7.22 16.05
C LEU A 57 -16.30 8.36 15.02
N GLY A 58 -17.02 8.14 13.91
CA GLY A 58 -17.21 9.12 12.84
C GLY A 58 -16.22 8.98 11.68
N VAL A 59 -15.70 7.78 11.44
CA VAL A 59 -14.75 7.51 10.34
C VAL A 59 -15.49 7.45 8.99
N ASP A 60 -14.93 8.11 7.97
CA ASP A 60 -15.41 8.06 6.59
C ASP A 60 -14.57 7.13 5.70
N VAL A 61 -13.26 7.01 5.98
CA VAL A 61 -12.31 6.22 5.19
C VAL A 61 -11.45 5.35 6.08
N LEU A 62 -11.35 4.05 5.76
CA LEU A 62 -10.32 3.17 6.30
C LEU A 62 -9.16 3.08 5.32
N TRP A 63 -7.98 3.50 5.76
CA TRP A 63 -6.73 3.18 5.07
C TRP A 63 -6.14 1.94 5.71
N ILE A 64 -6.08 0.85 4.96
CA ILE A 64 -5.60 -0.43 5.45
C ILE A 64 -4.19 -0.65 4.87
N CYS A 65 -3.21 -0.84 5.76
CA CYS A 65 -1.83 -1.21 5.41
C CYS A 65 -1.80 -2.54 4.63
N PRO A 66 -0.67 -2.91 3.98
CA PRO A 66 -0.62 -4.08 3.10
C PRO A 66 -1.15 -5.36 3.73
N MET A 67 -2.00 -6.06 2.96
CA MET A 67 -2.60 -7.35 3.33
C MET A 67 -2.57 -8.37 2.17
N PHE A 68 -1.85 -8.05 1.11
CA PHE A 68 -1.65 -8.94 -0.04
C PHE A 68 -0.68 -10.06 0.31
N LYS A 69 -0.71 -11.14 -0.48
CA LYS A 69 0.20 -12.28 -0.32
C LYS A 69 1.65 -11.81 -0.37
N SER A 70 2.42 -12.20 0.64
CA SER A 70 3.81 -11.77 0.82
C SER A 70 4.55 -12.76 1.71
N PRO A 71 5.87 -12.98 1.49
CA PRO A 71 6.75 -13.69 2.44
C PRO A 71 6.89 -12.95 3.78
N ASN A 72 6.54 -11.67 3.80
CA ASN A 72 6.48 -10.79 4.96
C ASN A 72 7.86 -10.48 5.55
N ASP A 73 8.88 -10.35 4.67
CA ASP A 73 10.22 -9.89 5.05
C ASP A 73 10.26 -8.38 5.36
N ASP A 74 9.30 -7.61 4.83
CA ASP A 74 9.09 -6.18 5.11
C ASP A 74 7.64 -5.88 5.51
N ASN A 75 7.08 -6.67 6.43
CA ASN A 75 5.72 -6.49 6.97
C ASN A 75 4.61 -6.35 5.90
N GLY A 76 4.74 -7.08 4.79
CA GLY A 76 3.73 -7.12 3.72
C GLY A 76 3.97 -6.13 2.58
N TYR A 77 5.02 -5.29 2.64
CA TYR A 77 5.38 -4.41 1.53
C TYR A 77 6.12 -5.16 0.40
N ASP A 78 6.68 -6.33 0.69
CA ASP A 78 7.28 -7.28 -0.25
C ASP A 78 6.21 -8.24 -0.83
N ILE A 79 5.39 -7.75 -1.76
CA ILE A 79 4.25 -8.50 -2.32
C ILE A 79 4.70 -9.59 -3.31
N SER A 80 4.24 -10.83 -3.11
CA SER A 80 4.49 -11.97 -4.01
C SER A 80 3.30 -12.31 -4.93
N ASP A 81 2.08 -11.93 -4.53
CA ASP A 81 0.89 -11.97 -5.39
C ASP A 81 -0.04 -10.80 -5.06
N TYR A 82 -0.29 -9.94 -6.06
CA TYR A 82 -1.16 -8.77 -5.94
C TYR A 82 -2.66 -9.10 -5.95
N GLU A 83 -3.02 -10.33 -6.32
CA GLU A 83 -4.41 -10.77 -6.47
C GLU A 83 -4.85 -11.72 -5.35
N ASP A 84 -4.01 -11.96 -4.34
CA ASP A 84 -4.31 -12.83 -3.22
C ASP A 84 -4.04 -12.16 -1.87
N ILE A 85 -4.70 -12.66 -0.83
CA ILE A 85 -4.60 -12.15 0.55
C ILE A 85 -3.52 -12.94 1.31
N MET A 86 -2.80 -12.29 2.21
CA MET A 86 -1.86 -12.96 3.10
C MET A 86 -2.60 -13.93 4.04
N ASP A 87 -2.11 -15.17 4.15
CA ASP A 87 -2.83 -16.25 4.85
C ASP A 87 -3.20 -15.93 6.30
N GLU A 88 -2.36 -15.17 7.00
CA GLU A 88 -2.59 -14.74 8.39
C GLU A 88 -3.71 -13.68 8.52
N PHE A 89 -4.07 -12.97 7.46
CA PHE A 89 -5.14 -11.96 7.49
C PHE A 89 -6.49 -12.50 7.05
N GLY A 90 -6.53 -13.67 6.41
CA GLY A 90 -7.76 -14.33 5.99
C GLY A 90 -7.76 -14.65 4.49
N THR A 91 -8.93 -14.55 3.87
CA THR A 91 -9.15 -14.96 2.48
C THR A 91 -9.68 -13.81 1.62
N MET A 92 -9.67 -13.99 0.30
CA MET A 92 -10.33 -13.05 -0.61
C MET A 92 -11.83 -12.91 -0.31
N ALA A 93 -12.49 -13.97 0.17
CA ALA A 93 -13.89 -13.89 0.57
C ALA A 93 -14.11 -13.02 1.82
N ASP A 94 -13.15 -13.01 2.76
CA ASP A 94 -13.18 -12.10 3.90
C ASP A 94 -12.97 -10.66 3.46
N PHE A 95 -12.10 -10.42 2.47
CA PHE A 95 -11.90 -9.10 1.88
C PHE A 95 -13.17 -8.60 1.16
N ASP A 96 -13.83 -9.45 0.37
CA ASP A 96 -15.12 -9.13 -0.26
C ASP A 96 -16.18 -8.75 0.80
N LEU A 97 -16.24 -9.51 1.90
CA LEU A 97 -17.14 -9.22 3.01
C LEU A 97 -16.81 -7.90 3.71
N LEU A 98 -15.52 -7.59 3.90
CA LEU A 98 -15.08 -6.30 4.43
C LEU A 98 -15.56 -5.14 3.55
N MET A 99 -15.41 -5.26 2.24
CA MET A 99 -15.87 -4.25 1.29
C MET A 99 -17.39 -4.07 1.36
N GLU A 100 -18.16 -5.16 1.43
CA GLU A 100 -19.61 -5.11 1.58
C GLU A 100 -20.02 -4.42 2.89
N GLU A 101 -19.48 -4.86 4.03
CA GLU A 101 -19.86 -4.38 5.35
C GLU A 101 -19.40 -2.94 5.63
N ALA A 102 -18.24 -2.53 5.12
CA ALA A 102 -17.78 -1.15 5.19
C ALA A 102 -18.71 -0.23 4.40
N HIS A 103 -19.05 -0.59 3.16
CA HIS A 103 -19.93 0.21 2.31
C HIS A 103 -21.36 0.32 2.86
N LYS A 104 -21.89 -0.73 3.51
CA LYS A 104 -23.18 -0.65 4.23
C LYS A 104 -23.21 0.44 5.32
N ARG A 105 -22.03 0.85 5.80
CA ARG A 105 -21.85 1.89 6.83
C ARG A 105 -21.39 3.22 6.24
N ASP A 106 -21.42 3.37 4.93
CA ASP A 106 -20.87 4.51 4.18
C ASP A 106 -19.37 4.75 4.43
N ILE A 107 -18.63 3.71 4.83
CA ILE A 107 -17.18 3.76 5.02
C ILE A 107 -16.51 3.38 3.69
N LYS A 108 -15.59 4.21 3.21
CA LYS A 108 -14.73 3.91 2.05
C LYS A 108 -13.48 3.17 2.49
N VAL A 109 -12.95 2.31 1.63
CA VAL A 109 -11.70 1.60 1.87
C VAL A 109 -10.64 2.11 0.89
N LEU A 110 -9.46 2.43 1.43
CA LEU A 110 -8.24 2.79 0.73
C LEU A 110 -7.17 1.74 1.07
N LEU A 111 -6.51 1.22 0.04
CA LEU A 111 -5.41 0.25 0.20
C LEU A 111 -4.08 0.88 -0.16
N ASP A 112 -3.01 0.38 0.46
CA ASP A 112 -1.66 0.66 -0.02
C ASP A 112 -1.41 0.03 -1.40
N LEU A 113 -0.81 0.81 -2.29
CA LEU A 113 -0.39 0.36 -3.62
C LEU A 113 1.13 0.35 -3.71
N VAL A 114 1.73 -0.82 -3.47
CA VAL A 114 3.19 -1.01 -3.48
C VAL A 114 3.65 -1.53 -4.84
N VAL A 115 3.95 -0.62 -5.76
CA VAL A 115 4.30 -0.95 -7.16
C VAL A 115 5.70 -0.50 -7.58
N ASN A 116 6.48 0.03 -6.64
CA ASN A 116 7.89 0.35 -6.89
C ASN A 116 8.74 -0.93 -7.01
N HIS A 117 8.39 -1.96 -6.24
CA HIS A 117 9.07 -3.26 -6.20
C HIS A 117 8.05 -4.38 -5.94
N THR A 118 8.47 -5.62 -6.13
CA THR A 118 7.78 -6.84 -5.68
C THR A 118 8.71 -7.62 -4.76
N SER A 119 8.20 -8.64 -4.06
CA SER A 119 9.04 -9.70 -3.49
C SER A 119 9.87 -10.38 -4.59
N ASP A 120 11.05 -10.90 -4.22
CA ASP A 120 11.87 -11.76 -5.07
C ASP A 120 11.30 -13.18 -5.22
N GLU A 121 10.24 -13.50 -4.47
CA GLU A 121 9.41 -14.69 -4.64
C GLU A 121 8.22 -14.47 -5.61
N HIS A 122 7.98 -13.23 -6.07
CA HIS A 122 6.92 -12.96 -7.03
C HIS A 122 7.18 -13.71 -8.35
N PRO A 123 6.16 -14.35 -8.99
CA PRO A 123 6.31 -15.04 -10.26
C PRO A 123 7.04 -14.25 -11.36
N TRP A 124 6.83 -12.93 -11.44
CA TRP A 124 7.51 -12.07 -12.40
C TRP A 124 9.02 -12.00 -12.14
N PHE A 125 9.45 -11.89 -10.89
CA PHE A 125 10.87 -11.88 -10.56
C PHE A 125 11.51 -13.24 -10.82
N LEU A 126 10.83 -14.33 -10.45
CA LEU A 126 11.28 -15.69 -10.70
C LEU A 126 11.48 -15.95 -12.21
N GLU A 127 10.56 -15.49 -13.05
CA GLU A 127 10.72 -15.52 -14.51
C GLU A 127 11.86 -14.62 -15.00
N SER A 128 11.92 -13.37 -14.52
CA SER A 128 12.93 -12.39 -14.90
C SER A 128 14.37 -12.84 -14.61
N ARG A 129 14.58 -13.49 -13.46
CA ARG A 129 15.90 -14.02 -13.05
C ARG A 129 16.26 -15.35 -13.71
N SER A 130 15.32 -16.03 -14.37
CA SER A 130 15.52 -17.37 -14.91
C SER A 130 16.52 -17.41 -16.08
N SER A 131 16.53 -16.39 -16.94
CA SER A 131 17.47 -16.25 -18.05
C SER A 131 17.59 -14.80 -18.52
N LYS A 132 18.66 -14.48 -19.27
CA LYS A 132 18.84 -13.15 -19.87
C LYS A 132 17.90 -12.88 -21.05
N ASP A 133 17.23 -13.89 -21.58
CA ASP A 133 16.39 -13.82 -22.78
C ASP A 133 14.88 -14.03 -22.47
N ASN A 134 14.49 -14.05 -21.19
CA ASN A 134 13.10 -14.21 -20.77
C ASN A 134 12.27 -12.95 -21.09
N GLU A 135 11.00 -13.09 -21.46
CA GLU A 135 10.10 -11.97 -21.75
C GLU A 135 9.93 -10.98 -20.58
N LYS A 136 10.08 -11.46 -19.34
CA LYS A 136 10.03 -10.63 -18.13
C LYS A 136 11.40 -10.12 -17.67
N ARG A 137 12.47 -10.34 -18.45
CA ARG A 137 13.83 -9.90 -18.08
C ARG A 137 13.87 -8.40 -17.75
N ASP A 138 13.25 -7.58 -18.57
CA ASP A 138 13.27 -6.12 -18.45
C ASP A 138 12.21 -5.56 -17.49
N TRP A 139 11.48 -6.41 -16.77
CA TRP A 139 10.56 -5.97 -15.72
C TRP A 139 11.29 -5.53 -14.43
N TYR A 140 12.56 -5.92 -14.28
CA TYR A 140 13.42 -5.56 -13.15
C TYR A 140 14.74 -4.97 -13.65
N ILE A 141 15.48 -4.32 -12.75
CA ILE A 141 16.70 -3.62 -13.09
C ILE A 141 17.90 -4.56 -13.00
N TRP A 142 18.38 -5.02 -14.15
CA TRP A 142 19.60 -5.82 -14.25
C TRP A 142 20.75 -5.01 -14.87
N LYS A 143 21.93 -5.05 -14.25
CA LYS A 143 23.15 -4.44 -14.77
C LYS A 143 24.37 -5.32 -14.50
N ASP A 144 25.35 -5.24 -15.39
CA ASP A 144 26.62 -5.93 -15.20
C ASP A 144 27.46 -5.21 -14.13
N ALA A 145 28.24 -6.00 -13.40
CA ALA A 145 29.25 -5.53 -12.44
C ALA A 145 30.30 -4.64 -13.12
N ILE A 146 30.79 -3.62 -12.41
CA ILE A 146 31.90 -2.77 -12.86
C ILE A 146 33.15 -3.10 -12.03
N ASN A 147 34.25 -3.49 -12.70
CA ASN A 147 35.53 -3.83 -12.07
C ASN A 147 35.45 -4.93 -10.98
N GLY A 148 34.50 -5.86 -11.10
CA GLY A 148 34.29 -6.94 -10.12
C GLY A 148 33.53 -6.53 -8.86
N GLY A 149 33.04 -5.29 -8.78
CA GLY A 149 32.11 -4.81 -7.75
C GLY A 149 30.71 -4.57 -8.30
N GLU A 150 29.91 -3.83 -7.54
CA GLU A 150 28.54 -3.46 -7.90
C GLU A 150 28.49 -2.57 -9.17
N PRO A 151 27.36 -2.55 -9.90
CA PRO A 151 27.19 -1.68 -11.08
C PRO A 151 27.39 -0.19 -10.83
N ASN A 152 27.12 0.32 -9.63
CA ASN A 152 27.47 1.67 -9.19
C ASN A 152 27.52 1.73 -7.64
N ASN A 153 27.66 2.94 -7.08
CA ASN A 153 27.79 3.17 -5.64
C ASN A 153 26.46 3.46 -4.92
N TRP A 154 25.31 3.00 -5.45
CA TRP A 154 24.01 3.24 -4.82
C TRP A 154 23.84 2.39 -3.55
N GLU A 155 23.30 3.04 -2.53
CA GLU A 155 23.05 2.44 -1.21
C GLU A 155 21.56 2.11 -1.04
N SER A 156 21.27 0.98 -0.42
CA SER A 156 19.91 0.59 -0.06
C SER A 156 19.43 1.40 1.16
N ILE A 157 18.16 1.78 1.16
CA ILE A 157 17.51 2.38 2.34
C ILE A 157 17.53 1.43 3.54
N PHE A 158 17.57 0.11 3.29
CA PHE A 158 17.71 -0.93 4.33
C PHE A 158 19.17 -1.25 4.71
N GLY A 159 20.13 -0.49 4.18
CA GLY A 159 21.56 -0.61 4.45
C GLY A 159 22.29 -1.52 3.46
N GLY A 160 23.56 -1.20 3.19
CA GLY A 160 24.39 -1.93 2.24
C GLY A 160 24.14 -1.56 0.77
N SER A 161 24.57 -2.43 -0.15
CA SER A 161 24.39 -2.25 -1.60
C SER A 161 22.91 -2.25 -2.00
N ALA A 162 22.54 -1.46 -3.01
CA ALA A 162 21.25 -1.53 -3.69
C ALA A 162 21.20 -2.53 -4.88
N TRP A 163 22.32 -3.19 -5.16
CA TRP A 163 22.51 -4.20 -6.20
C TRP A 163 22.75 -5.58 -5.63
#